data_AF-F4PS17-F1
#
_entry.id   AF-F4PS17-F1
#
_cell.length_a   1.000
_cell.length_b   1.000
_cell.length_c   1.000
_cell.angle_alpha   90.00
_cell.angle_beta   90.00
_cell.angle_gamma   90.00
#
_symmetry.space_group_name_H-M   'P 1'
#
loop_
_entity.id
_entity.type
_entity.pdbx_description
1 polymer ?
#
loop_
_entity_poly.entity_id
_entity_poly.type
_entity_poly.pdbx_seq_one_letter_code
_entity_poly.pdbx_strand_id
1 'polypeptide(L)'
;MEPDEEFIKTVVILAREEEKRENHHQDRNSYKYYSNTKQLFKKYTLDDPSRAVSWLLFLMVKGTFTFIKDKAVKLLDRLLIKQREDYIGYLSDTIINTAKVETIKLLDSTLSNTFRQHLFNIIESFAMYLAPRGLWDELEQSLEDIVKGGVEGLPLLDNTRALIQVLSKGNPSKVNTLMTHYCEHGGEIAISTFPRIIPTIIDCLNLNNDANIRLFASNALVMAAQVAKDSFSPWVIDVLTALETMVSSPHALSEINETVTKNAISKGSSRL
;
A
#
# COMPACT_ATOMS: atom_id res chain seq x y z
N MET A 1 10.94 19.92 3.33
CA MET A 1 12.31 20.45 3.47
C MET A 1 13.03 20.32 2.14
N GLU A 2 13.93 21.25 1.81
CA GLU A 2 14.78 21.11 0.62
C GLU A 2 15.84 20.02 0.85
N PRO A 3 16.12 19.15 -0.14
CA PRO A 3 17.20 18.17 -0.07
C PRO A 3 18.57 18.83 -0.06
N ASP A 4 19.50 18.25 0.69
CA ASP A 4 20.90 18.65 0.60
C ASP A 4 21.53 18.26 -0.74
N GLU A 5 22.65 18.91 -1.09
CA GLU A 5 23.33 18.69 -2.37
C GLU A 5 23.80 17.24 -2.55
N GLU A 6 24.17 16.57 -1.45
CA GLU A 6 24.64 15.18 -1.49
C GLU A 6 23.51 14.22 -1.85
N PHE A 7 22.31 14.43 -1.31
CA PHE A 7 21.12 13.67 -1.64
C PHE A 7 20.69 13.91 -3.09
N ILE A 8 20.67 15.18 -3.54
CA ILE A 8 20.37 15.50 -4.95
C ILE A 8 21.36 14.79 -5.87
N LYS A 9 22.67 14.90 -5.57
CA LYS A 9 23.73 14.24 -6.34
C LYS A 9 23.52 12.72 -6.38
N THR A 10 23.15 12.11 -5.26
CA THR A 10 22.81 10.68 -5.15
C THR A 10 21.67 10.32 -6.11
N VAL A 11 20.57 11.08 -6.10
CA VAL A 11 19.42 10.83 -7.01
C VAL A 11 19.83 11.01 -8.47
N VAL A 12 20.60 12.03 -8.80
CA VAL A 12 21.09 12.30 -10.18
C VAL A 12 21.96 11.16 -10.69
N ILE A 13 22.90 10.66 -9.86
CA ILE A 13 23.74 9.51 -10.20
C ILE A 13 22.86 8.29 -10.47
N LEU A 14 21.93 7.98 -9.55
CA LEU A 14 21.03 6.84 -9.70
C LEU A 14 20.13 6.94 -10.93
N ALA A 15 19.74 8.15 -11.35
CA ALA A 15 18.98 8.40 -12.56
C ALA A 15 19.80 8.09 -13.82
N ARG A 16 20.99 8.70 -13.93
CA ARG A 16 21.91 8.52 -15.07
C ARG A 16 22.34 7.06 -15.24
N GLU A 17 22.54 6.35 -14.14
CA GLU A 17 22.95 4.94 -14.19
C GLU A 17 21.82 4.01 -14.64
N GLU A 18 20.55 4.35 -14.38
CA GLU A 18 19.41 3.58 -14.89
C GLU A 18 19.29 3.75 -16.41
N GLU A 19 19.41 4.97 -16.91
CA GLU A 19 19.42 5.28 -18.35
C GLU A 19 20.57 4.56 -19.09
N LYS A 20 21.78 4.53 -18.51
CA LYS A 20 22.92 3.79 -19.10
C LYS A 20 22.66 2.28 -19.20
N ARG A 21 21.89 1.70 -18.26
CA ARG A 21 21.56 0.26 -18.28
C ARG A 21 20.57 -0.10 -19.36
N GLU A 22 19.68 0.82 -19.71
CA GLU A 22 18.71 0.62 -20.78
C GLU A 22 19.38 0.67 -22.17
N ASN A 23 20.53 1.36 -22.30
CA ASN A 23 21.16 1.64 -23.59
C ASN A 23 22.38 0.75 -23.99
N HIS A 24 23.10 0.08 -23.07
CA HIS A 24 24.37 -0.61 -23.43
C HIS A 24 24.73 -1.88 -22.62
N HIS A 25 25.54 -2.75 -23.26
CA HIS A 25 26.31 -3.82 -22.60
C HIS A 25 27.31 -3.23 -21.59
N GLN A 26 27.20 -3.66 -20.34
CA GLN A 26 27.80 -3.02 -19.16
C GLN A 26 29.34 -3.08 -19.12
N ASP A 27 29.97 -1.92 -18.96
CA ASP A 27 31.33 -1.80 -18.42
C ASP A 27 31.32 -2.16 -16.93
N ARG A 28 32.20 -3.09 -16.54
CA ARG A 28 32.34 -3.63 -15.18
C ARG A 28 32.62 -2.54 -14.13
N ASN A 29 33.30 -1.46 -14.51
CA ASN A 29 33.66 -0.37 -13.59
C ASN A 29 32.45 0.46 -13.13
N SER A 30 31.43 0.59 -13.98
CA SER A 30 30.18 1.31 -13.68
C SER A 30 29.41 0.67 -12.51
N TYR A 31 29.50 -0.66 -12.37
CA TYR A 31 28.76 -1.40 -11.36
C TYR A 31 29.20 -1.06 -9.91
N LYS A 32 30.49 -0.80 -9.70
CA LYS A 32 31.03 -0.49 -8.36
C LYS A 32 30.49 0.84 -7.83
N TYR A 33 30.48 1.89 -8.67
CA TYR A 33 29.99 3.21 -8.29
C TYR A 33 28.49 3.21 -8.00
N TYR A 34 27.72 2.51 -8.83
CA TYR A 34 26.29 2.30 -8.64
C TYR A 34 25.95 1.63 -7.31
N SER A 35 26.73 0.61 -6.93
CA SER A 35 26.55 -0.09 -5.66
C SER A 35 26.74 0.83 -4.47
N ASN A 36 27.77 1.68 -4.49
CA ASN A 36 28.04 2.63 -3.40
C ASN A 36 26.92 3.68 -3.27
N THR A 37 26.47 4.24 -4.39
CA THR A 37 25.40 5.24 -4.40
C THR A 37 24.07 4.65 -3.89
N LYS A 38 23.78 3.39 -4.23
CA LYS A 38 22.63 2.67 -3.66
C LYS A 38 22.72 2.45 -2.16
N GLN A 39 23.91 2.10 -1.66
CA GLN A 39 24.14 1.93 -0.23
C GLN A 39 23.97 3.27 0.51
N LEU A 40 24.46 4.36 -0.08
CA LEU A 40 24.26 5.70 0.46
C LEU A 40 22.77 6.08 0.50
N PHE A 41 22.03 5.86 -0.59
CA PHE A 41 20.57 6.05 -0.58
C PHE A 41 19.88 5.21 0.49
N LYS A 42 20.26 3.93 0.64
CA LYS A 42 19.72 3.06 1.68
C LYS A 42 19.98 3.62 3.09
N LYS A 43 21.17 4.18 3.32
CA LYS A 43 21.52 4.82 4.59
C LYS A 43 20.56 5.98 4.90
N TYR A 44 20.32 6.89 3.95
CA TYR A 44 19.35 7.98 4.15
C TYR A 44 17.96 7.45 4.55
N THR A 45 17.48 6.38 3.91
CA THR A 45 16.14 5.84 4.19
C THR A 45 16.02 5.08 5.51
N LEU A 46 17.15 4.68 6.12
CA LEU A 46 17.19 4.00 7.41
C LEU A 46 17.44 4.97 8.57
N ASP A 47 18.32 5.96 8.37
CA ASP A 47 18.71 6.90 9.41
C ASP A 47 17.58 7.90 9.73
N ASP A 48 16.87 8.42 8.70
CA ASP A 48 15.74 9.33 8.87
C ASP A 48 14.70 9.13 7.73
N PRO A 49 13.78 8.16 7.89
CA PRO A 49 12.72 7.85 6.91
C PRO A 49 11.91 9.08 6.49
N SER A 50 11.50 9.89 7.47
CA SER A 50 10.68 11.09 7.24
C SER A 50 11.40 12.10 6.37
N ARG A 51 12.69 12.35 6.61
CA ARG A 51 13.50 13.26 5.81
C ARG A 51 13.70 12.73 4.39
N ALA A 52 14.04 11.45 4.23
CA ALA A 52 14.20 10.84 2.92
C ALA A 52 12.93 10.94 2.07
N VAL A 53 11.76 10.64 2.64
CA VAL A 53 10.46 10.81 1.97
C VAL A 53 10.18 12.28 1.66
N SER A 54 10.42 13.21 2.60
CA SER A 54 10.25 14.64 2.35
C SER A 54 11.07 15.12 1.16
N TRP A 55 12.32 14.67 1.05
CA TRP A 55 13.24 15.06 -0.02
C TRP A 55 12.84 14.46 -1.37
N LEU A 56 12.39 13.20 -1.39
CA LEU A 56 11.86 12.59 -2.62
C LEU A 56 10.60 13.32 -3.10
N LEU A 57 9.65 13.63 -2.20
CA LEU A 57 8.46 14.42 -2.53
C LEU A 57 8.83 15.81 -3.04
N PHE A 58 9.79 16.48 -2.41
CA PHE A 58 10.30 17.77 -2.89
C PHE A 58 10.83 17.66 -4.32
N LEU A 59 11.64 16.64 -4.62
CA LEU A 59 12.18 16.43 -5.97
C LEU A 59 11.09 16.08 -7.00
N MET A 60 10.06 15.33 -6.62
CA MET A 60 8.91 15.05 -7.49
C MET A 60 8.17 16.33 -7.89
N VAL A 61 7.91 17.22 -6.93
CA VAL A 61 7.12 18.43 -7.15
C VAL A 61 7.97 19.54 -7.78
N LYS A 62 9.12 19.85 -7.16
CA LYS A 62 9.96 21.02 -7.45
C LYS A 62 11.22 20.72 -8.28
N GLY A 63 11.51 19.45 -8.58
CA GLY A 63 12.66 19.11 -9.41
C GLY A 63 12.62 19.82 -10.77
N THR A 64 13.75 20.36 -11.22
CA THR A 64 13.81 21.12 -12.48
C THR A 64 13.82 20.20 -13.70
N PHE A 65 14.50 19.06 -13.59
CA PHE A 65 14.65 18.11 -14.69
C PHE A 65 13.67 16.94 -14.58
N THR A 66 13.01 16.60 -15.68
CA THR A 66 12.03 15.50 -15.76
C THR A 66 12.63 14.16 -15.32
N PHE A 67 13.85 13.83 -15.72
CA PHE A 67 14.51 12.58 -15.32
C PHE A 67 14.77 12.50 -13.80
N ILE A 68 14.97 13.63 -13.11
CA ILE A 68 15.10 13.67 -11.65
C ILE A 68 13.74 13.39 -11.01
N LYS A 69 12.67 14.02 -11.52
CA LYS A 69 11.30 13.77 -11.06
C LYS A 69 10.92 12.29 -11.23
N ASP A 70 11.14 11.73 -12.42
CA ASP A 70 10.90 10.33 -12.75
C ASP A 70 11.69 9.40 -11.83
N LYS A 71 12.94 9.75 -11.50
CA LYS A 71 13.73 8.94 -10.58
C LYS A 71 13.23 9.05 -9.14
N ALA A 72 12.87 10.25 -8.70
CA ALA A 72 12.36 10.47 -7.34
C ALA A 72 11.07 9.69 -7.08
N VAL A 73 10.10 9.73 -8.01
CA VAL A 73 8.86 8.94 -7.89
C VAL A 73 9.13 7.44 -7.89
N LYS A 74 10.03 6.96 -8.74
CA LYS A 74 10.47 5.55 -8.77
C LYS A 74 11.09 5.11 -7.45
N LEU A 75 11.94 5.95 -6.85
CA LEU A 75 12.61 5.66 -5.59
C LEU A 75 11.61 5.62 -4.43
N LEU A 76 10.65 6.55 -4.39
CA LEU A 76 9.61 6.57 -3.37
C LEU A 76 8.67 5.36 -3.50
N ASP A 77 8.20 5.03 -4.70
CA ASP A 77 7.37 3.84 -4.94
C ASP A 77 8.09 2.56 -4.46
N ARG A 78 9.34 2.37 -4.90
CA ARG A 78 10.16 1.21 -4.47
C ARG A 78 10.40 1.17 -2.96
N LEU A 79 10.47 2.33 -2.31
CA LEU A 79 10.67 2.42 -0.86
C LEU A 79 9.44 1.91 -0.12
N LEU A 80 8.26 2.35 -0.51
CA LEU A 80 6.97 1.93 0.07
C LEU A 80 6.71 0.44 -0.16
N ILE A 81 6.98 -0.08 -1.37
CA ILE A 81 6.79 -1.50 -1.68
C ILE A 81 7.76 -2.40 -0.89
N LYS A 82 9.04 -2.03 -0.81
CA LYS A 82 10.07 -2.92 -0.24
C LYS A 82 10.06 -2.98 1.28
N GLN A 83 9.74 -1.89 1.94
CA GLN A 83 9.80 -1.82 3.40
C GLN A 83 8.48 -2.25 4.07
N ARG A 84 7.51 -2.74 3.28
CA ARG A 84 6.17 -3.17 3.69
C ARG A 84 5.36 -2.02 4.31
N GLU A 85 4.11 -2.31 4.66
CA GLU A 85 3.14 -1.35 5.17
C GLU A 85 3.62 -0.60 6.42
N ASP A 86 4.46 -1.24 7.25
CA ASP A 86 5.05 -0.66 8.45
C ASP A 86 5.88 0.59 8.16
N TYR A 87 6.42 0.74 6.94
CA TYR A 87 7.24 1.91 6.60
C TYR A 87 6.49 3.23 6.74
N ILE A 88 5.23 3.26 6.33
CA ILE A 88 4.40 4.46 6.41
C ILE A 88 4.15 4.81 7.89
N GLY A 89 4.08 3.82 8.77
CA GLY A 89 3.93 4.01 10.22
C GLY A 89 5.14 4.64 10.92
N TYR A 90 6.31 4.64 10.30
CA TYR A 90 7.49 5.36 10.82
C TYR A 90 7.58 6.81 10.33
N LEU A 91 6.68 7.24 9.45
CA LEU A 91 6.65 8.62 8.98
C LEU A 91 5.93 9.52 9.98
N SER A 92 6.44 10.74 10.16
CA SER A 92 5.73 11.75 10.96
C SER A 92 4.45 12.21 10.25
N ASP A 93 3.44 12.59 11.04
CA ASP A 93 2.16 13.10 10.53
C ASP A 93 2.33 14.25 9.53
N THR A 94 3.29 15.14 9.77
CA THR A 94 3.63 16.23 8.86
C THR A 94 4.02 15.72 7.47
N ILE A 95 4.82 14.64 7.40
CA ILE A 95 5.24 14.05 6.13
C ILE A 95 4.10 13.29 5.47
N ILE A 96 3.28 12.57 6.25
CA ILE A 96 2.09 11.89 5.75
C ILE A 96 1.13 12.90 5.10
N ASN A 97 0.77 13.97 5.82
CA ASN A 97 -0.13 15.00 5.31
C ASN A 97 0.44 15.72 4.07
N THR A 98 1.76 15.97 4.06
CA THR A 98 2.43 16.52 2.88
C THR A 98 2.34 15.57 1.70
N ALA A 99 2.58 14.27 1.90
CA ALA A 99 2.50 13.26 0.85
C ALA A 99 1.08 13.18 0.27
N LYS A 100 0.05 13.15 1.11
CA LYS A 100 -1.38 13.16 0.70
C LYS A 100 -1.66 14.33 -0.24
N VAL A 101 -1.33 15.55 0.19
CA VAL A 101 -1.62 16.77 -0.56
C VAL A 101 -0.82 16.84 -1.86
N GLU A 102 0.49 16.62 -1.80
CA GLU A 102 1.37 16.80 -2.97
C GLU A 102 1.17 15.71 -4.03
N THR A 103 0.87 14.46 -3.64
CA THR A 103 0.59 13.39 -4.62
C THR A 103 -0.71 13.61 -5.37
N ILE A 104 -1.75 14.14 -4.71
CA ILE A 104 -3.01 14.51 -5.37
C ILE A 104 -2.80 15.72 -6.30
N LYS A 105 -2.06 16.75 -5.87
CA LYS A 105 -1.71 17.88 -6.74
C LYS A 105 -0.96 17.46 -8.00
N LEU A 106 -0.09 16.45 -7.92
CA LEU A 106 0.66 15.95 -9.07
C LEU A 106 -0.25 15.35 -10.16
N LEU A 107 -1.50 14.96 -9.84
CA LEU A 107 -2.47 14.49 -10.84
C LEU A 107 -2.84 15.57 -11.86
N ASP A 108 -2.73 16.86 -11.50
CA ASP A 108 -3.02 17.99 -12.41
C ASP A 108 -1.93 18.23 -13.47
N SER A 109 -0.80 17.54 -13.36
CA SER A 109 0.32 17.71 -14.29
C SER A 109 0.27 16.72 -15.46
N THR A 110 0.93 17.07 -16.57
CA THR A 110 1.17 16.14 -17.68
C THR A 110 2.22 15.11 -17.27
N LEU A 111 1.79 13.88 -17.03
CA LEU A 111 2.64 12.79 -16.53
C LEU A 111 3.06 11.84 -17.66
N SER A 112 4.32 11.39 -17.61
CA SER A 112 4.74 10.24 -18.42
C SER A 112 4.04 8.97 -17.92
N ASN A 113 3.82 7.97 -18.79
CA ASN A 113 3.20 6.70 -18.39
C ASN A 113 3.93 6.05 -17.20
N THR A 114 5.26 6.10 -17.21
CA THR A 114 6.10 5.56 -16.14
C THR A 114 5.94 6.34 -14.85
N PHE A 115 6.00 7.69 -14.89
CA PHE A 115 5.79 8.51 -13.70
C PHE A 115 4.39 8.28 -13.12
N ARG A 116 3.38 8.26 -13.99
CA ARG A 116 1.97 8.04 -13.62
C ARG A 116 1.78 6.71 -12.90
N GLN A 117 2.35 5.62 -13.41
CA GLN A 117 2.27 4.32 -12.75
C GLN A 117 2.87 4.33 -11.34
N HIS A 118 4.06 4.90 -11.17
CA HIS A 118 4.71 4.96 -9.86
C HIS A 118 3.96 5.90 -8.90
N LEU A 119 3.43 7.04 -9.39
CA LEU A 119 2.60 7.93 -8.59
C LEU A 119 1.34 7.20 -8.09
N PHE A 120 0.67 6.44 -8.95
CA PHE A 120 -0.52 5.68 -8.57
C PHE A 120 -0.21 4.61 -7.51
N ASN A 121 0.90 3.89 -7.67
CA ASN A 121 1.34 2.92 -6.65
C ASN A 121 1.62 3.58 -5.29
N ILE A 122 2.18 4.80 -5.30
CA ILE A 122 2.44 5.57 -4.06
C ILE A 122 1.11 5.96 -3.40
N ILE A 123 0.18 6.55 -4.16
CA ILE A 123 -1.13 6.94 -3.64
C ILE A 123 -1.88 5.71 -3.11
N GLU A 124 -1.86 4.61 -3.86
CA GLU A 124 -2.43 3.34 -3.43
C GLU A 124 -1.82 2.83 -2.12
N SER A 125 -0.48 2.88 -1.98
CA SER A 125 0.21 2.44 -0.76
C SER A 125 -0.22 3.27 0.46
N PHE A 126 -0.29 4.59 0.31
CA PHE A 126 -0.78 5.47 1.37
C PHE A 126 -2.27 5.25 1.65
N ALA A 127 -3.11 5.07 0.64
CA ALA A 127 -4.54 4.82 0.80
C ALA A 127 -4.78 3.51 1.56
N MET A 128 -4.10 2.43 1.18
CA MET A 128 -4.17 1.14 1.85
C MET A 128 -3.77 1.22 3.33
N TYR A 129 -2.79 2.05 3.67
CA TYR A 129 -2.36 2.21 5.05
C TYR A 129 -3.26 3.15 5.86
N LEU A 130 -3.66 4.30 5.29
CA LEU A 130 -4.31 5.40 6.01
C LEU A 130 -5.84 5.27 6.05
N ALA A 131 -6.48 4.86 4.95
CA ALA A 131 -7.94 4.72 4.88
C ALA A 131 -8.54 3.77 5.94
N PRO A 132 -8.00 2.56 6.21
CA PRO A 132 -8.56 1.71 7.26
C PRO A 132 -8.42 2.34 8.66
N ARG A 133 -7.55 3.33 8.83
CA ARG A 133 -7.31 3.99 10.11
C ARG A 133 -8.11 5.29 10.25
N GLY A 134 -8.95 5.63 9.26
CA GLY A 134 -9.67 6.91 9.24
C GLY A 134 -8.74 8.12 9.02
N LEU A 135 -7.52 7.91 8.50
CA LEU A 135 -6.50 8.95 8.36
C LEU A 135 -6.47 9.58 6.95
N TRP A 136 -7.33 9.13 6.04
CA TRP A 136 -7.45 9.67 4.68
C TRP A 136 -8.89 9.59 4.12
N ASP A 137 -9.88 9.87 4.96
CA ASP A 137 -11.31 9.80 4.61
C ASP A 137 -11.70 10.75 3.47
N GLU A 138 -10.94 11.83 3.29
CA GLU A 138 -11.18 12.81 2.24
C GLU A 138 -10.75 12.36 0.84
N LEU A 139 -10.01 11.24 0.71
CA LEU A 139 -9.47 10.78 -0.59
C LEU A 139 -10.57 10.51 -1.60
N GLU A 140 -11.55 9.69 -1.21
CA GLU A 140 -12.64 9.25 -2.10
C GLU A 140 -13.44 10.45 -2.61
N GLN A 141 -13.90 11.31 -1.69
CA GLN A 141 -14.65 12.51 -2.02
C GLN A 141 -13.84 13.45 -2.93
N SER A 142 -12.54 13.64 -2.65
CA SER A 142 -11.67 14.50 -3.48
C SER A 142 -11.57 13.99 -4.91
N LEU A 143 -11.43 12.67 -5.11
CA LEU A 143 -11.37 12.07 -6.45
C LEU A 143 -12.72 12.17 -7.17
N GLU A 144 -13.83 11.96 -6.46
CA GLU A 144 -15.17 12.12 -7.02
C GLU A 144 -15.45 13.55 -7.47
N ASP A 145 -15.09 14.54 -6.65
CA ASP A 145 -15.31 15.95 -6.95
C ASP A 145 -14.54 16.38 -8.20
N ILE A 146 -13.30 15.90 -8.35
CA ILE A 146 -12.49 16.11 -9.57
C ILE A 146 -13.17 15.49 -10.80
N VAL A 147 -13.74 14.29 -10.68
CA VAL A 147 -14.43 13.63 -11.81
C VAL A 147 -15.73 14.34 -12.17
N LYS A 148 -16.52 14.76 -11.18
CA LYS A 148 -17.80 15.44 -11.39
C LYS A 148 -17.61 16.86 -11.94
N GLY A 149 -16.58 17.57 -11.49
CA GLY A 149 -16.28 18.95 -11.90
C GLY A 149 -15.28 19.08 -13.06
N GLY A 150 -14.69 17.98 -13.51
CA GLY A 150 -13.61 17.99 -14.49
C GLY A 150 -14.06 18.35 -15.91
N VAL A 151 -13.18 19.04 -16.65
CA VAL A 151 -13.34 19.29 -18.08
C VAL A 151 -12.60 18.21 -18.87
N GLU A 152 -13.27 17.63 -19.87
CA GLU A 152 -12.68 16.59 -20.73
C GLU A 152 -11.39 17.07 -21.41
N GLY A 153 -10.40 16.16 -21.51
CA GLY A 153 -9.10 16.42 -22.11
C GLY A 153 -8.07 17.13 -21.21
N LEU A 154 -8.42 17.46 -19.96
CA LEU A 154 -7.43 17.94 -18.99
C LEU A 154 -6.68 16.79 -18.32
N PRO A 155 -5.35 16.89 -18.13
CA PRO A 155 -4.54 15.85 -17.48
C PRO A 155 -5.10 15.41 -16.12
N LEU A 156 -5.64 16.36 -15.35
CA LEU A 156 -6.25 16.09 -14.05
C LEU A 156 -7.36 15.03 -14.12
N LEU A 157 -8.30 15.19 -15.06
CA LEU A 157 -9.44 14.29 -15.18
C LEU A 157 -9.00 12.89 -15.65
N ASP A 158 -8.11 12.83 -16.64
CA ASP A 158 -7.59 11.58 -17.19
C ASP A 158 -6.78 10.80 -16.14
N ASN A 159 -5.89 11.49 -15.43
CA ASN A 159 -5.09 10.89 -14.36
C ASN A 159 -5.98 10.43 -13.20
N THR A 160 -6.98 11.22 -12.82
CA THR A 160 -7.91 10.87 -11.73
C THR A 160 -8.75 9.64 -12.07
N ARG A 161 -9.32 9.56 -13.28
CA ARG A 161 -10.07 8.38 -13.73
C ARG A 161 -9.19 7.13 -13.74
N ALA A 162 -7.96 7.25 -14.23
CA ALA A 162 -7.02 6.14 -14.25
C ALA A 162 -6.62 5.71 -12.82
N LEU A 163 -6.43 6.65 -11.90
CA LEU A 163 -6.16 6.35 -10.49
C LEU A 163 -7.36 5.65 -9.83
N ILE A 164 -8.59 6.15 -10.02
CA ILE A 164 -9.80 5.49 -9.52
C ILE A 164 -9.86 4.06 -10.05
N GLN A 165 -9.59 3.83 -11.34
CA GLN A 165 -9.53 2.48 -11.88
C GLN A 165 -8.47 1.61 -11.19
N VAL A 166 -7.29 2.14 -10.84
CA VAL A 166 -6.26 1.39 -10.10
C VAL A 166 -6.77 1.05 -8.70
N LEU A 167 -7.32 2.03 -7.98
CA LEU A 167 -7.85 1.84 -6.62
C LEU A 167 -9.04 0.87 -6.59
N SER A 168 -9.97 0.97 -7.55
CA SER A 168 -11.13 0.08 -7.69
C SER A 168 -10.78 -1.31 -8.22
N LYS A 169 -9.71 -1.43 -9.04
CA LYS A 169 -9.15 -2.73 -9.43
C LYS A 169 -8.30 -3.35 -8.32
N GLY A 170 -8.25 -2.72 -7.14
CA GLY A 170 -7.66 -3.28 -5.95
C GLY A 170 -8.05 -4.74 -5.83
N ASN A 171 -7.06 -5.62 -5.99
CA ASN A 171 -7.18 -7.07 -5.87
C ASN A 171 -8.04 -7.36 -4.63
N PRO A 172 -9.06 -8.23 -4.66
CA PRO A 172 -9.87 -8.51 -3.46
C PRO A 172 -9.01 -8.94 -2.25
N SER A 173 -7.79 -9.44 -2.50
CA SER A 173 -6.72 -9.54 -1.51
C SER A 173 -6.48 -8.25 -0.68
N LYS A 174 -6.49 -7.07 -1.29
CA LYS A 174 -6.25 -5.75 -0.67
C LYS A 174 -7.42 -5.28 0.20
N VAL A 175 -8.67 -5.47 -0.23
CA VAL A 175 -9.85 -5.21 0.61
C VAL A 175 -9.82 -6.09 1.85
N ASN A 176 -9.34 -7.33 1.72
CA ASN A 176 -9.27 -8.21 2.88
C ASN A 176 -8.03 -7.94 3.76
N THR A 177 -6.92 -7.45 3.20
CA THR A 177 -5.79 -6.88 3.97
C THR A 177 -6.26 -5.66 4.78
N LEU A 178 -7.05 -4.78 4.17
CA LEU A 178 -7.70 -3.64 4.83
C LEU A 178 -8.53 -4.12 6.04
N MET A 179 -9.39 -5.13 5.85
CA MET A 179 -10.20 -5.68 6.94
C MET A 179 -9.35 -6.31 8.05
N THR A 180 -8.27 -6.99 7.70
CA THR A 180 -7.34 -7.56 8.69
C THR A 180 -6.70 -6.45 9.53
N HIS A 181 -6.19 -5.39 8.91
CA HIS A 181 -5.62 -4.25 9.62
C HIS A 181 -6.64 -3.44 10.40
N TYR A 182 -7.85 -3.30 9.87
CA TYR A 182 -8.95 -2.63 10.56
C TYR A 182 -9.29 -3.38 11.86
N CYS A 183 -9.42 -4.71 11.80
CA CYS A 183 -9.62 -5.53 12.98
C CYS A 183 -8.42 -5.47 13.95
N GLU A 184 -7.19 -5.43 13.45
CA GLU A 184 -5.98 -5.46 14.28
C GLU A 184 -5.66 -4.10 14.95
N HIS A 185 -5.93 -2.99 14.27
CA HIS A 185 -5.46 -1.66 14.71
C HIS A 185 -6.56 -0.61 14.90
N GLY A 186 -7.80 -0.87 14.47
CA GLY A 186 -8.88 0.12 14.51
C GLY A 186 -9.45 0.38 15.91
N GLY A 187 -9.04 -0.38 16.93
CA GLY A 187 -9.46 -0.19 18.32
C GLY A 187 -10.98 -0.23 18.50
N GLU A 188 -11.51 0.62 19.39
CA GLU A 188 -12.96 0.69 19.69
C GLU A 188 -13.83 1.00 18.47
N ILE A 189 -13.31 1.79 17.52
CA ILE A 189 -14.04 2.10 16.28
C ILE A 189 -14.28 0.81 15.49
N ALA A 190 -13.24 0.00 15.31
CA ALA A 190 -13.38 -1.31 14.65
C ALA A 190 -14.37 -2.21 15.38
N ILE A 191 -14.22 -2.36 16.71
CA ILE A 191 -15.07 -3.21 17.53
C ILE A 191 -16.55 -2.82 17.40
N SER A 192 -16.86 -1.52 17.42
CA SER A 192 -18.23 -1.01 17.30
C SER A 192 -18.90 -1.37 15.96
N THR A 193 -18.10 -1.67 14.93
CA THR A 193 -18.58 -2.04 13.59
C THR A 193 -18.68 -3.55 13.36
N PHE A 194 -18.20 -4.39 14.29
CA PHE A 194 -18.21 -5.86 14.15
C PHE A 194 -19.57 -6.44 13.76
N PRO A 195 -20.72 -6.00 14.34
CA PRO A 195 -22.03 -6.51 13.94
C PRO A 195 -22.36 -6.37 12.45
N ARG A 196 -21.74 -5.39 11.77
CA ARG A 196 -21.93 -5.17 10.34
C ARG A 196 -20.91 -5.92 9.50
N ILE A 197 -19.65 -5.94 9.93
CA ILE A 197 -18.54 -6.44 9.10
C ILE A 197 -18.31 -7.96 9.23
N ILE A 198 -18.50 -8.54 10.42
CA ILE A 198 -18.22 -9.96 10.66
C ILE A 198 -19.08 -10.88 9.76
N PRO A 199 -20.40 -10.66 9.62
CA PRO A 199 -21.21 -11.46 8.70
C PRO A 199 -20.70 -11.44 7.26
N THR A 200 -20.29 -10.27 6.76
CA THR A 200 -19.72 -10.15 5.42
C THR A 200 -18.40 -10.91 5.28
N ILE A 201 -17.54 -10.89 6.30
CA ILE A 201 -16.29 -11.66 6.29
C ILE A 201 -16.56 -13.17 6.31
N ILE A 202 -17.59 -13.61 7.06
CA ILE A 202 -18.05 -15.02 7.04
C ILE A 202 -18.55 -15.41 5.64
N ASP A 203 -19.34 -14.55 5.00
CA ASP A 203 -19.81 -14.79 3.63
C ASP A 203 -18.64 -14.91 2.64
N CYS A 204 -17.55 -14.13 2.82
CA CYS A 204 -16.34 -14.25 2.01
C CYS A 204 -15.65 -15.62 2.15
N LEU A 205 -15.79 -16.32 3.28
CA LEU A 205 -15.30 -17.70 3.43
C LEU A 205 -16.11 -18.70 2.59
N ASN A 206 -17.43 -18.49 2.52
CA ASN A 206 -18.36 -19.46 1.93
C ASN A 206 -18.58 -19.25 0.41
N LEU A 207 -18.63 -17.99 -0.04
CA LEU A 207 -19.07 -17.65 -1.39
C LEU A 207 -17.93 -17.61 -2.42
N ASN A 208 -16.67 -17.59 -1.98
CA ASN A 208 -15.56 -17.30 -2.87
C ASN A 208 -14.69 -18.52 -3.16
N ASN A 209 -14.51 -18.82 -4.46
CA ASN A 209 -13.59 -19.85 -4.92
C ASN A 209 -12.11 -19.40 -4.86
N ASP A 210 -11.86 -18.11 -4.72
CA ASP A 210 -10.51 -17.56 -4.58
C ASP A 210 -9.92 -17.88 -3.20
N ALA A 211 -8.84 -18.67 -3.20
CA ALA A 211 -8.14 -19.07 -1.99
C ALA A 211 -7.53 -17.88 -1.22
N ASN A 212 -7.13 -16.81 -1.90
CA ASN A 212 -6.61 -15.61 -1.25
C ASN A 212 -7.71 -14.93 -0.43
N ILE A 213 -8.91 -14.80 -1.00
CA ILE A 213 -10.04 -14.16 -0.32
C ILE A 213 -10.37 -14.90 0.98
N ARG A 214 -10.42 -16.23 0.93
CA ARG A 214 -10.64 -17.06 2.12
C ARG A 214 -9.50 -16.95 3.14
N LEU A 215 -8.24 -16.93 2.70
CA LEU A 215 -7.08 -16.72 3.59
C LEU A 215 -7.23 -15.43 4.39
N PHE A 216 -7.49 -14.32 3.71
CA PHE A 216 -7.58 -13.03 4.39
C PHE A 216 -8.84 -12.90 5.26
N ALA A 217 -9.99 -13.41 4.80
CA ALA A 217 -11.20 -13.45 5.62
C ALA A 217 -10.96 -14.24 6.92
N SER A 218 -10.31 -15.40 6.83
CA SER A 218 -9.95 -16.19 8.02
C SER A 218 -9.00 -15.42 8.96
N ASN A 219 -7.99 -14.72 8.42
CA ASN A 219 -7.08 -13.90 9.22
C ASN A 219 -7.83 -12.73 9.90
N ALA A 220 -8.72 -12.04 9.20
CA ALA A 220 -9.49 -10.94 9.74
C ALA A 220 -10.41 -11.40 10.90
N LEU A 221 -11.03 -12.58 10.78
CA LEU A 221 -11.83 -13.17 11.86
C LEU A 221 -10.96 -13.56 13.06
N VAL A 222 -9.78 -14.12 12.83
CA VAL A 222 -8.81 -14.41 13.91
C VAL A 222 -8.39 -13.13 14.63
N MET A 223 -8.08 -12.06 13.89
CA MET A 223 -7.72 -10.77 14.51
C MET A 223 -8.89 -10.16 15.29
N ALA A 224 -10.09 -10.16 14.74
CA ALA A 224 -11.29 -9.67 15.43
C ALA A 224 -11.54 -10.44 16.74
N ALA A 225 -11.44 -11.77 16.70
CA ALA A 225 -11.58 -12.61 17.89
C ALA A 225 -10.50 -12.34 18.94
N GLN A 226 -9.27 -12.03 18.53
CA GLN A 226 -8.16 -11.71 19.42
C GLN A 226 -8.33 -10.35 20.10
N VAL A 227 -8.77 -9.34 19.34
CA VAL A 227 -8.86 -7.95 19.81
C VAL A 227 -10.08 -7.74 20.72
N ALA A 228 -11.22 -8.36 20.43
CA ALA A 228 -12.44 -8.16 21.22
C ALA A 228 -13.25 -9.44 21.40
N LYS A 229 -12.76 -10.32 22.28
CA LYS A 229 -13.37 -11.63 22.60
C LYS A 229 -14.86 -11.53 22.93
N ASP A 230 -15.23 -10.62 23.83
CA ASP A 230 -16.61 -10.48 24.29
C ASP A 230 -17.52 -9.98 23.18
N SER A 231 -17.08 -8.94 22.46
CA SER A 231 -17.81 -8.39 21.33
C SER A 231 -17.94 -9.37 20.17
N PHE A 232 -16.93 -10.22 19.93
CA PHE A 232 -16.90 -11.23 18.87
C PHE A 232 -17.71 -12.50 19.19
N SER A 233 -17.97 -12.76 20.48
CA SER A 233 -18.66 -13.97 20.97
C SER A 233 -19.96 -14.35 20.23
N PRO A 234 -20.81 -13.41 19.76
CA PRO A 234 -22.05 -13.76 19.07
C PRO A 234 -21.84 -14.53 17.76
N TRP A 235 -20.68 -14.40 17.11
CA TRP A 235 -20.40 -15.01 15.80
C TRP A 235 -19.51 -16.25 15.87
N VAL A 236 -19.06 -16.66 17.07
CA VAL A 236 -18.08 -17.74 17.21
C VAL A 236 -18.53 -19.04 16.53
N ILE A 237 -19.81 -19.41 16.69
CA ILE A 237 -20.34 -20.64 16.07
C ILE A 237 -20.36 -20.52 14.55
N ASP A 238 -20.88 -19.41 14.01
CA ASP A 238 -20.96 -19.20 12.56
C ASP A 238 -19.57 -19.18 11.91
N VAL A 239 -18.60 -18.55 12.57
CA VAL A 239 -17.20 -18.51 12.13
C VAL A 239 -16.59 -19.91 12.12
N LEU A 240 -16.80 -20.70 13.18
CA LEU A 240 -16.30 -22.08 13.23
C LEU A 240 -16.92 -22.94 12.13
N THR A 241 -18.23 -22.83 11.90
CA THR A 241 -18.93 -23.55 10.83
C THR A 241 -18.42 -23.15 9.44
N ALA A 242 -18.18 -21.86 9.20
CA ALA A 242 -17.63 -21.39 7.92
C ALA A 242 -16.19 -21.87 7.69
N LEU A 243 -15.36 -21.86 8.74
CA LEU A 243 -13.99 -22.39 8.67
C LEU A 243 -13.98 -23.91 8.44
N GLU A 244 -14.85 -24.67 9.11
CA GLU A 244 -15.01 -26.11 8.90
C GLU A 244 -15.44 -26.42 7.47
N THR A 245 -16.41 -25.67 6.94
CA THR A 245 -16.88 -25.79 5.55
C THR A 245 -15.75 -25.51 4.56
N MET A 246 -14.97 -24.46 4.79
CA MET A 246 -13.80 -24.13 3.98
C MET A 246 -12.76 -25.26 3.97
N VAL A 247 -12.41 -25.82 5.14
CA VAL A 247 -11.41 -26.89 5.28
C VAL A 247 -11.91 -28.22 4.71
N SER A 248 -13.21 -28.46 4.71
CA SER A 248 -13.83 -29.67 4.18
C SER A 248 -14.05 -29.62 2.66
N SER A 249 -13.82 -28.47 2.02
CA SER A 249 -14.01 -28.30 0.58
C SER A 249 -13.04 -29.20 -0.21
N PRO A 250 -13.46 -29.83 -1.34
CA PRO A 250 -12.59 -30.66 -2.18
C PRO A 250 -11.32 -29.95 -2.67
N HIS A 251 -11.33 -28.61 -2.68
CA HIS A 251 -10.20 -27.78 -3.07
C HIS A 251 -9.27 -27.40 -1.90
N ALA A 252 -9.59 -27.82 -0.66
CA ALA A 252 -8.85 -27.48 0.56
C ALA A 252 -7.40 -28.01 0.59
N LEU A 253 -7.05 -28.97 -0.26
CA LEU A 253 -5.71 -29.54 -0.36
C LEU A 253 -4.78 -28.79 -1.34
N SER A 254 -5.20 -27.65 -1.90
CA SER A 254 -4.24 -26.77 -2.59
C SER A 254 -3.24 -26.22 -1.57
N GLU A 255 -1.97 -26.09 -1.96
CA GLU A 255 -0.86 -25.60 -1.11
C GLU A 255 -1.20 -24.27 -0.38
N ILE A 256 -2.00 -23.42 -1.04
CA ILE A 256 -2.50 -22.17 -0.47
C ILE A 256 -3.47 -22.45 0.69
N ASN A 257 -4.45 -23.33 0.50
CA ASN A 257 -5.46 -23.67 1.52
C ASN A 257 -4.86 -24.43 2.73
N GLU A 258 -3.78 -25.20 2.53
CA GLU A 258 -3.04 -25.80 3.65
C GLU A 258 -2.44 -24.72 4.56
N THR A 259 -1.87 -23.67 3.97
CA THR A 259 -1.34 -22.51 4.71
C THR A 259 -2.45 -21.77 5.48
N VAL A 260 -3.63 -21.58 4.86
CA VAL A 260 -4.80 -20.98 5.53
C VAL A 260 -5.18 -21.78 6.76
N THR A 261 -5.33 -23.09 6.60
CA THR A 261 -5.77 -24.02 7.67
C THR A 261 -4.76 -24.04 8.82
N LYS A 262 -3.46 -24.11 8.51
CA LYS A 262 -2.39 -24.06 9.53
C LYS A 262 -2.37 -22.73 10.28
N ASN A 263 -2.60 -21.61 9.61
CA ASN A 263 -2.63 -20.29 10.26
C ASN A 263 -3.81 -20.17 11.24
N ALA A 264 -5.00 -20.61 10.85
CA ALA A 264 -6.18 -20.61 11.71
C ALA A 264 -5.95 -21.43 13.00
N ILE A 265 -5.36 -22.63 12.87
CA ILE A 265 -5.12 -23.55 13.99
C ILE A 265 -3.96 -23.07 14.90
N SER A 266 -2.85 -22.63 14.31
CA SER A 266 -1.63 -22.26 15.06
C SER A 266 -1.76 -20.93 15.80
N LYS A 267 -2.40 -19.93 15.19
CA LYS A 267 -2.59 -18.61 15.82
C LYS A 267 -3.68 -18.63 16.88
N GLY A 268 -4.70 -19.48 16.74
CA GLY A 268 -5.74 -19.67 17.75
C GLY A 268 -5.23 -20.35 19.02
N SER A 269 -4.38 -21.38 18.87
CA SER A 269 -3.93 -22.22 19.99
C SER A 269 -2.84 -21.60 20.87
N SER A 270 -2.11 -20.57 20.41
CA SER A 270 -0.96 -20.02 21.15
C SER A 270 -1.33 -18.96 22.21
N ARG A 271 -2.61 -18.58 22.33
CA ARG A 271 -3.07 -17.47 23.19
C ARG A 271 -4.43 -17.70 23.89
N LEU A 272 -4.93 -18.94 23.84
CA LEU A 272 -5.99 -19.44 24.73
C LEU A 272 -5.32 -20.18 25.89
#